data_AF-A0A3B8J937-F1
#
_entry.id   AF-A0A3B8J937-F1
#
_cell.length_a   1.000
_cell.length_b   1.000
_cell.length_c   1.000
_cell.angle_alpha   90.00
_cell.angle_beta   90.00
_cell.angle_gamma   90.00
#
_symmetry.space_group_name_H-M   'P 1'
#
loop_
_entity.id
_entity.type
_entity.pdbx_description
1 polymer ?
#
loop_
_entity_poly.entity_id
_entity_poly.type
_entity_poly.pdbx_seq_one_letter_code
_entity_poly.pdbx_strand_id
1 'polypeptide(L)'
;MPEQIRNIIIGNLFYVLVPFIMFKLLGYRFKGLLSLRYARASWPILLIYLVMFFSGGITINKVWGFVYCLLYPALCEEFFHRGIIYRSASSIFKKVPVALLAGTIAFGLMHFPDYFFRIYNGNLLLSFSNIADLLLFGFLLSYGYQKTTTLLPWILVHALSDALYL
;
A
#
# COMPACT_ATOMS: atom_id res chain seq x y z
N MET A 1 -12.69 -17.16 -6.03
CA MET A 1 -11.29 -17.60 -6.25
C MET A 1 -10.75 -17.27 -7.64
N PRO A 2 -11.40 -17.60 -8.77
CA PRO A 2 -10.85 -17.29 -10.10
C PRO A 2 -10.58 -15.80 -10.33
N GLU A 3 -11.49 -14.92 -9.87
CA GLU A 3 -11.31 -13.47 -9.96
C GLU A 3 -10.16 -12.94 -9.10
N GLN A 4 -10.00 -13.45 -7.87
CA GLN A 4 -8.89 -13.04 -6.98
C GLN A 4 -7.54 -13.40 -7.59
N ILE A 5 -7.41 -14.60 -8.18
CA ILE A 5 -6.20 -15.01 -8.90
C ILE A 5 -5.96 -14.09 -10.10
N ARG A 6 -7.01 -13.78 -10.87
CA ARG A 6 -6.92 -12.83 -11.99
C ARG A 6 -6.46 -11.44 -11.52
N ASN A 7 -6.99 -10.94 -10.41
CA ASN A 7 -6.58 -9.66 -9.83
C ASN A 7 -5.12 -9.67 -9.38
N ILE A 8 -4.65 -10.75 -8.74
CA ILE A 8 -3.23 -10.91 -8.40
C ILE A 8 -2.36 -10.83 -9.66
N ILE A 9 -2.71 -11.56 -10.72
CA ILE A 9 -1.92 -11.60 -11.95
C ILE A 9 -1.91 -10.23 -12.65
N ILE A 10 -3.08 -9.66 -12.91
CA ILE A 10 -3.23 -8.40 -13.64
C ILE A 10 -2.67 -7.24 -12.82
N GLY A 11 -2.98 -7.18 -11.52
CA GLY A 11 -2.50 -6.17 -10.61
C GLY A 11 -0.97 -6.16 -10.55
N ASN A 12 -0.35 -7.32 -10.33
CA ASN A 12 1.12 -7.38 -10.31
C ASN A 12 1.75 -7.08 -11.68
N LEU A 13 1.10 -7.45 -12.79
CA LEU A 13 1.58 -7.08 -14.12
C LEU A 13 1.65 -5.56 -14.29
N PHE A 14 0.56 -4.85 -14.00
CA PHE A 14 0.45 -3.41 -14.30
C PHE A 14 1.00 -2.49 -13.20
N TYR A 15 0.91 -2.88 -11.93
CA TYR A 15 1.36 -2.04 -10.81
C TYR A 15 2.78 -2.38 -10.34
N VAL A 16 3.27 -3.59 -10.62
CA VAL A 16 4.62 -4.01 -10.17
C VAL A 16 5.55 -4.24 -11.34
N LEU A 17 5.26 -5.19 -12.23
CA LEU A 17 6.20 -5.63 -13.26
C LEU A 17 6.47 -4.53 -14.31
N VAL A 18 5.43 -3.96 -14.90
CA VAL A 18 5.57 -2.88 -15.89
C VAL A 18 6.29 -1.66 -15.30
N PRO A 19 5.88 -1.09 -14.15
CA PRO A 19 6.58 0.03 -13.54
C PRO A 19 8.01 -0.33 -13.12
N PHE A 20 8.25 -1.54 -12.60
CA PHE A 20 9.59 -2.00 -12.27
C PHE A 20 10.52 -1.98 -13.48
N ILE A 21 10.09 -2.56 -14.61
CA ILE A 21 10.88 -2.60 -15.85
C ILE A 21 11.13 -1.17 -16.34
N MET A 22 10.08 -0.36 -16.49
CA MET A 22 10.18 1.01 -16.96
C MET A 22 11.16 1.84 -16.13
N PHE A 23 11.01 1.84 -14.81
CA PHE A 23 11.87 2.64 -13.93
C PHE A 23 13.28 2.08 -13.84
N LYS A 24 13.46 0.75 -13.92
CA LYS A 24 14.79 0.14 -14.01
C LYS A 24 15.53 0.59 -15.28
N LEU A 25 14.84 0.67 -16.41
CA LEU A 25 15.40 1.22 -17.66
C LEU A 25 15.74 2.72 -17.53
N LEU A 26 14.99 3.47 -16.73
CA LEU A 26 15.28 4.87 -16.37
C LEU A 26 16.38 5.00 -15.28
N GLY A 27 17.06 3.91 -14.92
CA GLY A 27 18.18 3.93 -13.98
C GLY A 27 17.81 3.82 -12.50
N TYR A 28 16.55 3.52 -12.16
CA TYR A 28 16.16 3.31 -10.76
C TYR A 28 16.87 2.09 -10.16
N ARG A 29 17.43 2.28 -8.97
CA ARG A 29 17.98 1.19 -8.17
C ARG A 29 16.95 0.73 -7.15
N PHE A 30 16.46 -0.50 -7.27
CA PHE A 30 15.49 -1.11 -6.36
C PHE A 30 16.14 -1.89 -5.19
N LYS A 31 17.44 -1.67 -4.96
CA LYS A 31 18.22 -2.44 -3.96
C LYS A 31 17.68 -2.19 -2.54
N GLY A 32 17.36 -3.27 -1.83
CA GLY A 32 16.96 -3.23 -0.43
C GLY A 32 15.48 -2.92 -0.17
N LEU A 33 14.66 -2.70 -1.21
CA LEU A 33 13.25 -2.35 -1.05
C LEU A 33 12.40 -3.44 -0.39
N LEU A 34 12.78 -4.71 -0.48
CA LEU A 34 12.07 -5.82 0.17
C LEU A 34 12.89 -6.41 1.34
N SER A 35 13.74 -5.62 1.97
CA SER A 35 14.62 -6.06 3.06
C SER A 35 13.99 -5.82 4.44
N LEU A 36 14.26 -6.68 5.42
CA LEU A 36 13.90 -6.42 6.82
C LEU A 36 14.99 -5.67 7.61
N ARG A 37 16.15 -5.38 6.99
CA ARG A 37 17.34 -4.82 7.67
C ARG A 37 17.06 -3.52 8.44
N TYR A 38 16.15 -2.69 7.95
CA TYR A 38 15.81 -1.38 8.51
C TYR A 38 14.34 -1.31 8.96
N ALA A 39 13.71 -2.45 9.22
CA ALA A 39 12.28 -2.52 9.52
C ALA A 39 11.92 -2.15 10.97
N ARG A 40 12.89 -1.92 11.87
CA ARG A 40 12.61 -1.75 13.33
C ARG A 40 11.56 -0.69 13.64
N ALA A 41 11.55 0.44 12.91
CA ALA A 41 10.58 1.51 13.13
C ALA A 41 9.13 1.10 12.79
N SER A 42 8.92 0.04 12.00
CA SER A 42 7.59 -0.49 11.67
C SER A 42 7.03 -1.46 12.72
N TRP A 43 7.89 -2.02 13.59
CA TRP A 43 7.51 -3.13 14.47
C TRP A 43 6.34 -2.80 15.41
N PRO A 44 6.24 -1.60 16.03
CA PRO A 44 5.09 -1.30 16.88
C PRO A 44 3.76 -1.36 16.12
N ILE A 45 3.73 -0.82 14.89
CA ILE A 45 2.55 -0.83 14.05
C ILE A 45 2.23 -2.25 13.56
N LEU A 46 3.24 -2.97 13.08
CA LEU A 46 3.09 -4.36 12.65
C LEU A 46 2.57 -5.24 13.79
N LEU A 47 3.08 -5.06 15.02
CA LEU A 47 2.64 -5.83 16.18
C LEU A 47 1.18 -5.55 16.53
N ILE A 48 0.74 -4.29 16.47
CA ILE A 48 -0.68 -3.93 16.68
C ILE A 48 -1.57 -4.71 15.70
N TYR A 49 -1.26 -4.65 14.40
CA TYR A 49 -2.04 -5.34 13.38
C TYR A 49 -1.98 -6.86 13.51
N LEU A 50 -0.83 -7.44 13.88
CA LEU A 50 -0.73 -8.87 14.16
C LEU A 50 -1.62 -9.26 15.34
N VAL A 51 -1.57 -8.52 16.45
CA VAL A 51 -2.42 -8.80 17.63
C VAL A 51 -3.89 -8.74 17.26
N MET A 52 -4.32 -7.70 16.53
CA MET A 52 -5.71 -7.58 16.04
C MET A 52 -6.10 -8.74 15.11
N PHE A 53 -5.18 -9.17 14.25
CA PHE A 53 -5.43 -10.28 13.33
C PHE A 53 -5.62 -11.60 14.07
N PHE A 54 -4.81 -11.89 15.09
CA PHE A 54 -4.91 -13.12 15.87
C PHE A 54 -5.99 -13.08 16.96
N SER A 55 -6.37 -11.91 17.49
CA SER A 55 -7.35 -11.80 18.58
C SER A 55 -8.78 -12.17 18.16
N GLY A 56 -9.12 -11.98 16.88
CA GLY A 56 -10.46 -12.30 16.34
C GLY A 56 -10.66 -13.77 15.96
N GLY A 57 -9.70 -14.66 16.24
CA GLY A 57 -9.70 -16.04 15.77
C GLY A 57 -9.17 -16.21 14.34
N ILE A 58 -8.55 -17.35 14.06
CA ILE A 58 -7.95 -17.67 12.75
C ILE A 58 -8.83 -18.69 12.02
N THR A 59 -9.43 -18.24 10.92
CA THR A 59 -10.19 -19.08 9.99
C THR A 59 -9.46 -19.21 8.66
N ILE A 60 -9.77 -20.24 7.88
CA ILE A 60 -9.19 -20.41 6.54
C ILE A 60 -9.48 -19.21 5.63
N ASN A 61 -10.68 -18.62 5.73
CA ASN A 61 -11.07 -17.44 4.95
C ASN A 61 -10.22 -16.24 5.31
N LYS A 62 -9.94 -16.02 6.61
CA LYS A 62 -9.11 -14.91 7.07
C LYS A 62 -7.65 -15.06 6.65
N VAL A 63 -7.11 -16.28 6.72
CA VAL A 63 -5.77 -16.59 6.21
C VAL A 63 -5.69 -16.36 4.70
N TRP A 64 -6.68 -16.84 3.95
CA TRP A 64 -6.74 -16.60 2.50
C TRP A 64 -6.92 -15.12 2.17
N GLY A 65 -7.75 -14.39 2.90
CA GLY A 65 -7.93 -12.95 2.76
C GLY A 65 -6.62 -12.21 2.97
N PHE A 66 -5.85 -12.57 4.00
CA PHE A 66 -4.51 -12.03 4.20
C PHE A 66 -3.56 -12.36 3.05
N VAL A 67 -3.50 -13.61 2.59
CA VAL A 67 -2.64 -14.00 1.45
C VAL A 67 -3.04 -13.26 0.18
N TYR A 68 -4.35 -13.12 -0.07
CA TYR A 68 -4.88 -12.33 -1.16
C TYR A 68 -4.41 -10.89 -1.03
N CYS A 69 -4.74 -10.19 0.06
CA CYS A 69 -4.34 -8.80 0.32
C CYS A 69 -2.83 -8.58 0.20
N LEU A 70 -2.03 -9.53 0.69
CA LEU A 70 -0.56 -9.50 0.61
C LEU A 70 -0.07 -9.46 -0.84
N LEU A 71 -0.63 -10.31 -1.70
CA LEU A 71 -0.26 -10.38 -3.11
C LEU A 71 -0.97 -9.30 -3.95
N TYR A 72 -2.16 -8.88 -3.51
CA TYR A 72 -3.01 -7.85 -4.08
C TYR A 72 -4.12 -7.45 -3.09
N PRO A 73 -4.24 -6.17 -2.68
CA PRO A 73 -3.63 -5.00 -3.32
C PRO A 73 -2.31 -4.53 -2.68
N ALA A 74 -1.98 -4.95 -1.45
CA ALA A 74 -0.93 -4.33 -0.64
C ALA A 74 0.43 -4.25 -1.37
N LEU A 75 0.93 -5.37 -1.92
CA LEU A 75 2.18 -5.37 -2.68
C LEU A 75 2.15 -4.36 -3.85
N CYS A 76 1.06 -4.34 -4.61
CA CYS A 76 0.91 -3.48 -5.78
C CYS A 76 0.92 -2.01 -5.38
N GLU A 77 0.14 -1.67 -4.36
CA GLU A 77 -0.04 -0.30 -3.93
C GLU A 77 1.17 0.25 -3.18
N GLU A 78 1.82 -0.55 -2.32
CA GLU A 78 3.07 -0.18 -1.67
C GLU A 78 4.19 0.05 -2.69
N PHE A 79 4.33 -0.87 -3.64
CA PHE A 79 5.35 -0.77 -4.68
C PHE A 79 5.15 0.48 -5.54
N PHE A 80 3.93 0.73 -6.00
CA PHE A 80 3.66 1.87 -6.87
C PHE A 80 3.76 3.21 -6.12
N HIS A 81 3.09 3.37 -4.98
CA HIS A 81 3.05 4.67 -4.32
C HIS A 81 4.34 4.99 -3.55
N ARG A 82 4.95 4.02 -2.87
CA ARG A 82 6.17 4.25 -2.07
C ARG A 82 7.43 3.89 -2.87
N GLY A 83 7.41 2.77 -3.58
CA GLY A 83 8.53 2.33 -4.40
C GLY A 83 8.76 3.15 -5.67
N ILE A 84 7.74 3.84 -6.20
CA ILE A 84 7.84 4.68 -7.39
C ILE A 84 7.51 6.16 -7.10
N ILE A 85 6.26 6.49 -6.76
CA ILE A 85 5.80 7.90 -6.66
C ILE A 85 6.56 8.68 -5.59
N TYR A 86 6.58 8.19 -4.35
CA TYR A 86 7.29 8.81 -3.23
C TYR A 86 8.77 9.03 -3.57
N ARG A 87 9.45 7.98 -4.06
CA ARG A 87 10.88 8.06 -4.40
C ARG A 87 11.16 9.02 -5.54
N SER A 88 10.28 9.08 -6.55
CA SER A 88 10.38 10.02 -7.66
C SER A 88 10.28 11.45 -7.15
N ALA A 89 9.25 11.75 -6.35
CA ALA A 89 9.06 13.07 -5.74
C ALA A 89 10.24 13.44 -4.82
N SER A 90 10.73 12.50 -4.02
CA SER A 90 11.91 12.69 -3.17
C SER A 90 13.16 13.02 -3.98
N SER A 91 13.40 12.32 -5.09
CA SER A 91 14.55 12.54 -5.96
C SER A 91 14.49 13.88 -6.70
N ILE A 92 13.31 14.28 -7.18
CA ILE A 92 13.11 15.50 -7.96
C ILE A 92 13.16 16.73 -7.05
N PHE A 93 12.34 16.74 -6.00
CA PHE A 93 12.13 17.93 -5.18
C PHE A 93 13.09 18.01 -3.99
N LYS A 94 13.73 16.90 -3.60
CA LYS A 94 14.67 16.81 -2.47
C LYS A 94 14.08 17.33 -1.14
N LYS A 95 12.74 17.28 -1.00
CA LYS A 95 11.99 17.73 0.16
C LYS A 95 11.12 16.59 0.67
N VAL A 96 11.38 16.14 1.90
CA VAL A 96 10.63 15.06 2.55
C VAL A 96 9.12 15.36 2.60
N PRO A 97 8.66 16.57 2.97
CA PRO A 97 7.23 16.86 2.99
C PRO A 97 6.55 16.69 1.63
N VAL A 98 7.23 17.06 0.54
CA VAL A 98 6.69 16.92 -0.83
C VAL A 98 6.55 15.44 -1.20
N ALA A 99 7.54 14.62 -0.87
CA ALA A 99 7.47 13.19 -1.13
C ALA A 99 6.35 12.50 -0.34
N LEU A 100 6.17 12.87 0.93
CA LEU A 100 5.07 12.38 1.77
C LEU A 100 3.71 12.76 1.19
N LEU A 101 3.52 14.02 0.83
CA LEU A 101 2.28 14.50 0.22
C LEU A 101 2.01 13.83 -1.13
N ALA A 102 3.02 13.68 -1.98
CA ALA A 102 2.86 13.01 -3.28
C ALA A 102 2.42 11.55 -3.14
N GLY A 103 3.07 10.77 -2.26
CA GLY A 103 2.68 9.39 -2.00
C GLY A 103 1.27 9.27 -1.41
N THR A 104 0.95 10.16 -0.48
CA THR A 104 -0.34 10.16 0.24
C THR A 104 -1.51 10.58 -0.65
N ILE A 105 -1.38 11.73 -1.33
CA ILE A 105 -2.44 12.29 -2.18
C ILE A 105 -2.70 11.38 -3.38
N ALA A 106 -1.65 10.86 -4.02
CA ALA A 106 -1.83 9.93 -5.14
C ALA A 106 -2.58 8.66 -4.70
N PHE A 107 -2.24 8.12 -3.52
CA PHE A 107 -2.90 6.97 -2.95
C PHE A 107 -4.39 7.22 -2.68
N GLY A 108 -4.73 8.32 -2.00
CA GLY A 108 -6.13 8.68 -1.75
C GLY A 108 -6.91 8.92 -3.05
N LEU A 109 -6.40 9.77 -3.94
CA LEU A 109 -7.11 10.13 -5.17
C LEU A 109 -7.33 8.96 -6.13
N MET A 110 -6.45 7.96 -6.14
CA MET A 110 -6.64 6.74 -6.93
C MET A 110 -7.94 6.00 -6.56
N HIS A 111 -8.36 6.08 -5.30
CA HIS A 111 -9.56 5.40 -4.80
C HIS A 111 -10.84 6.23 -4.96
N PHE A 112 -10.72 7.54 -5.21
CA PHE A 112 -11.88 8.44 -5.29
C PHE A 112 -12.93 7.99 -6.32
N PRO A 113 -12.56 7.62 -7.57
CA PRO A 113 -13.56 7.19 -8.55
C PRO A 113 -14.34 5.96 -8.09
N ASP A 114 -13.67 5.01 -7.44
CA ASP A 114 -14.31 3.78 -6.98
C ASP A 114 -15.29 4.06 -5.83
N TYR A 115 -14.88 4.88 -4.86
CA TYR A 115 -15.76 5.31 -3.78
C TYR A 115 -16.96 6.10 -4.29
N PHE A 116 -16.72 7.08 -5.17
CA PHE A 116 -17.77 7.97 -5.65
C PHE A 116 -18.75 7.26 -6.58
N PHE A 117 -18.27 6.57 -7.61
CA PHE A 117 -19.15 5.99 -8.63
C PHE A 117 -19.71 4.61 -8.27
N ARG A 118 -18.95 3.77 -7.55
CA ARG A 118 -19.34 2.36 -7.30
C ARG A 118 -19.82 2.11 -5.88
N ILE A 119 -19.11 2.60 -4.86
CA ILE A 119 -19.40 2.23 -3.46
C ILE A 119 -20.52 3.13 -2.89
N TYR A 120 -20.45 4.44 -3.12
CA TYR A 120 -21.36 5.42 -2.52
C TYR A 120 -22.35 6.05 -3.51
N ASN A 121 -22.43 5.55 -4.75
CA ASN A 121 -23.44 5.93 -5.74
C ASN A 121 -23.64 7.46 -5.90
N GLY A 122 -22.53 8.20 -6.00
CA GLY A 122 -22.51 9.65 -6.18
C GLY A 122 -22.58 10.47 -4.88
N ASN A 123 -22.58 9.84 -3.70
CA ASN A 123 -22.56 10.57 -2.43
C ASN A 123 -21.16 11.13 -2.14
N LEU A 124 -21.03 12.44 -2.35
CA LEU A 124 -19.77 13.17 -2.23
C LEU A 124 -19.23 13.20 -0.80
N LEU A 125 -20.10 13.37 0.21
CA LEU A 125 -19.68 13.45 1.61
C LEU A 125 -19.07 12.14 2.10
N LEU A 126 -19.73 11.01 1.84
CA LEU A 126 -19.22 9.68 2.22
C LEU A 126 -17.93 9.33 1.48
N SER A 127 -17.84 9.72 0.20
CA SER A 127 -16.63 9.52 -0.60
C SER A 127 -15.45 10.30 -0.05
N PHE A 128 -15.64 11.58 0.26
CA PHE A 128 -14.57 12.39 0.86
C PHE A 128 -14.20 11.94 2.27
N SER A 129 -15.17 11.44 3.06
CA SER A 129 -14.88 10.86 4.38
C SER A 129 -13.92 9.68 4.28
N ASN A 130 -14.19 8.72 3.38
CA ASN A 130 -13.28 7.57 3.19
C ASN A 130 -11.94 7.97 2.60
N ILE A 131 -11.94 8.98 1.73
CA ILE A 131 -10.69 9.50 1.16
C ILE A 131 -9.84 10.16 2.25
N ALA A 132 -10.45 10.85 3.23
CA ALA A 132 -9.72 11.38 4.38
C ALA A 132 -9.07 10.24 5.19
N ASP A 133 -9.78 9.14 5.43
CA ASP A 133 -9.21 7.96 6.12
C ASP A 133 -8.05 7.35 5.32
N LEU A 134 -8.20 7.20 4.00
CA LEU A 134 -7.12 6.74 3.13
C LEU A 134 -5.93 7.70 3.07
N LEU A 135 -6.15 9.01 3.15
CA LEU A 135 -5.07 9.99 3.22
C LEU A 135 -4.30 9.85 4.55
N LEU A 136 -4.99 9.63 5.67
CA LEU A 136 -4.32 9.38 6.95
C LEU A 136 -3.53 8.07 6.93
N PHE A 137 -4.10 7.01 6.37
CA PHE A 137 -3.42 5.73 6.24
C PHE A 137 -2.24 5.80 5.27
N GLY A 138 -2.43 6.41 4.09
CA GLY A 138 -1.38 6.65 3.11
C GLY A 138 -0.24 7.52 3.66
N PHE A 139 -0.55 8.49 4.52
CA PHE A 139 0.45 9.28 5.25
C PHE A 139 1.25 8.42 6.22
N LEU A 140 0.58 7.60 7.03
CA LEU A 140 1.24 6.65 7.93
C LEU A 140 2.21 5.74 7.18
N LEU A 141 1.78 5.15 6.07
CA LEU A 141 2.61 4.24 5.28
C LEU A 141 3.76 4.97 4.58
N SER A 142 3.54 6.18 4.05
CA SER A 142 4.58 7.01 3.43
C SER A 142 5.63 7.46 4.45
N TYR A 143 5.20 7.85 5.65
CA TYR A 143 6.08 8.21 6.76
C TYR A 143 6.86 6.99 7.26
N GLY A 144 6.18 5.86 7.40
CA GLY A 144 6.79 4.59 7.75
C GLY A 144 7.88 4.18 6.76
N TYR A 145 7.58 4.27 5.46
CA TYR A 145 8.55 4.05 4.41
C TYR A 145 9.72 5.05 4.49
N GLN A 146 9.45 6.33 4.75
CA GLN A 146 10.51 7.33 4.94
C GLN A 146 11.49 6.94 6.05
N LYS A 147 11.01 6.35 7.15
CA LYS A 147 11.83 5.94 8.29
C LYS A 147 12.60 4.64 8.06
N THR A 148 12.05 3.73 7.28
CA THR A 148 12.57 2.37 7.14
C THR A 148 13.30 2.15 5.82
N THR A 149 12.97 2.90 4.76
CA THR A 149 13.49 2.76 3.39
C THR A 149 13.28 1.37 2.77
N THR A 150 12.36 0.58 3.33
CA THR A 150 11.94 -0.74 2.84
C THR A 150 10.42 -0.82 2.82
N LEU A 151 9.87 -1.54 1.84
CA LEU A 151 8.45 -1.74 1.62
C LEU A 151 7.91 -2.95 2.37
N LEU A 152 8.71 -4.01 2.53
CA LEU A 152 8.23 -5.30 3.05
C LEU A 152 7.42 -5.20 4.36
N PRO A 153 7.87 -4.49 5.41
CA PRO A 153 7.05 -4.38 6.62
C PRO A 153 5.73 -3.62 6.40
N TRP A 154 5.71 -2.64 5.48
CA TRP A 154 4.50 -1.85 5.19
C TRP A 154 3.53 -2.60 4.28
N ILE A 155 4.04 -3.48 3.40
CA ILE A 155 3.23 -4.44 2.66
C ILE A 155 2.50 -5.37 3.65
N LEU A 156 3.19 -5.83 4.69
CA LEU A 156 2.58 -6.65 5.74
C LEU A 156 1.55 -5.87 6.56
N VAL A 157 1.88 -4.65 7.00
CA VAL A 157 0.94 -3.79 7.74
C VAL A 157 -0.33 -3.54 6.92
N HIS A 158 -0.19 -3.19 5.64
CA HIS A 158 -1.31 -2.96 4.74
C HIS A 158 -2.13 -4.23 4.49
N ALA A 159 -1.47 -5.34 4.18
CA ALA A 159 -2.19 -6.60 3.98
C ALA A 159 -2.96 -7.05 5.24
N LEU A 160 -2.36 -6.85 6.42
CA LEU A 160 -3.03 -7.14 7.70
C LEU A 160 -4.19 -6.17 7.92
N SER A 161 -4.04 -4.87 7.65
CA SER A 161 -5.13 -3.90 7.85
C SER A 161 -6.35 -4.26 7.02
N ASP A 162 -6.16 -4.65 5.77
CA ASP A 162 -7.27 -5.02 4.88
C ASP A 162 -7.92 -6.33 5.32
N ALA A 163 -7.10 -7.33 5.67
CA ALA A 163 -7.57 -8.64 6.07
C ALA A 163 -8.32 -8.67 7.42
N LEU A 164 -8.32 -7.56 8.17
CA LEU A 164 -9.18 -7.41 9.35
C LEU A 164 -10.66 -7.20 8.98
N TYR A 165 -10.95 -6.77 7.76
CA TYR A 165 -12.29 -6.45 7.29
C TYR A 165 -12.85 -7.49 6.29
N LEU A 166 -12.08 -8.55 6.00
CA LEU A 166 -12.45 -9.69 5.15
C LEU A 166 -12.91 -10.90 5.98
#